data_AF-A0A3A9TBP6-F1
#
_entry.id   AF-A0A3A9TBP6-F1
#
_cell.length_a   1.000
_cell.length_b   1.000
_cell.length_c   1.000
_cell.angle_alpha   90.00
_cell.angle_beta   90.00
_cell.angle_gamma   90.00
#
_symmetry.space_group_name_H-M   'P 1'
#
loop_
_entity.id
_entity.type
_entity.pdbx_description
1 polymer ?
#
loop_
_entity_poly.entity_id
_entity_poly.type
_entity_poly.pdbx_seq_one_letter_code
_entity_poly.pdbx_strand_id
1 'polypeptide(L)'
;MNEGLYDAVFGCGEDKVDPFINTSANFERIISDMRLVGYEINAFNVVHQIMLEQLDAMLKFKGKIIEFAMNLENRDDFCREKYGISFKDIDALDPQHDIEFDIKSGKVIFYLTAEAAHKESAYMTLFKKSFDAFEKKTGFSYTSV
;
A
#
# COMPACT_ATOMS: atom_id res chain seq x y z
N MET A 1 -14.19 -20.75 -3.18
CA MET A 1 -14.22 -20.19 -1.80
C MET A 1 -15.39 -20.80 -1.03
N ASN A 2 -15.23 -21.12 0.26
CA ASN A 2 -16.32 -21.59 1.13
C ASN A 2 -17.24 -20.41 1.48
N GLU A 3 -18.56 -20.55 1.39
CA GLU A 3 -19.55 -19.51 1.72
C GLU A 3 -19.37 -18.90 3.12
N GLY A 4 -18.98 -19.70 4.12
CA GLY A 4 -18.71 -19.19 5.47
C GLY A 4 -17.46 -18.31 5.55
N LEU A 5 -16.45 -18.56 4.70
CA LEU A 5 -15.30 -17.66 4.55
C LEU A 5 -15.66 -16.44 3.69
N TYR A 6 -16.57 -16.61 2.73
CA TYR A 6 -17.10 -15.50 1.92
C TYR A 6 -17.80 -14.48 2.82
N ASP A 7 -18.70 -14.93 3.69
CA ASP A 7 -19.42 -14.04 4.60
C ASP A 7 -18.53 -13.40 5.68
N ALA A 8 -17.54 -14.12 6.21
CA ALA A 8 -16.65 -13.61 7.26
C ALA A 8 -15.58 -12.62 6.76
N VAL A 9 -15.17 -12.75 5.49
CA VAL A 9 -14.10 -11.93 4.90
C VAL A 9 -14.64 -10.81 4.02
N PHE A 10 -15.81 -10.99 3.40
CA PHE A 10 -16.34 -10.08 2.39
C PHE A 10 -17.64 -9.37 2.85
N GLY A 11 -18.14 -9.61 4.06
CA GLY A 11 -19.28 -8.88 4.62
C GLY A 11 -18.85 -7.74 5.55
N CYS A 12 -19.16 -6.49 5.20
CA CYS A 12 -19.01 -5.35 6.11
C CYS A 12 -20.35 -4.60 6.26
N GLY A 13 -20.87 -4.48 7.49
CA GLY A 13 -22.11 -3.76 7.83
C GLY A 13 -23.42 -4.54 7.62
N GLU A 14 -24.56 -3.88 7.90
CA GLU A 14 -25.91 -4.48 7.77
C GLU A 14 -26.28 -4.83 6.31
N ASP A 15 -25.64 -4.18 5.33
CA ASP A 15 -25.90 -4.36 3.89
C ASP A 15 -24.94 -5.34 3.17
N LYS A 16 -24.04 -6.04 3.89
CA LYS A 16 -23.05 -7.00 3.33
C LYS A 16 -22.40 -6.50 2.01
N VAL A 17 -21.66 -5.40 2.07
CA VAL A 17 -20.92 -4.90 0.89
C VAL A 17 -19.52 -5.51 0.86
N ASP A 18 -19.18 -6.14 -0.27
CA ASP A 18 -17.89 -6.77 -0.55
C ASP A 18 -16.82 -5.72 -0.94
N PRO A 19 -15.83 -5.42 -0.06
CA PRO A 19 -14.80 -4.43 -0.34
C PRO A 19 -13.76 -4.90 -1.35
N PHE A 20 -13.81 -6.16 -1.76
CA PHE A 20 -12.90 -6.80 -2.66
C PHE A 20 -13.55 -7.15 -4.00
N ILE A 21 -14.81 -6.77 -4.26
CA ILE A 21 -15.53 -7.13 -5.50
C ILE A 21 -14.77 -6.78 -6.80
N ASN A 22 -13.94 -5.74 -6.76
CA ASN A 22 -13.14 -5.27 -7.91
C ASN A 22 -11.68 -5.71 -7.86
N THR A 23 -11.33 -6.59 -6.93
CA THR A 23 -9.97 -7.06 -6.76
C THR A 23 -9.60 -8.10 -7.82
N SER A 24 -8.34 -8.05 -8.23
CA SER A 24 -7.67 -9.09 -9.02
C SER A 24 -6.49 -9.70 -8.25
N ALA A 25 -6.36 -9.39 -6.96
CA ALA A 25 -5.37 -10.01 -6.10
C ALA A 25 -5.69 -11.50 -5.89
N ASN A 26 -4.66 -12.32 -5.66
CA ASN A 26 -4.84 -13.75 -5.43
C ASN A 26 -5.24 -14.00 -3.96
N PHE A 27 -6.55 -13.96 -3.67
CA PHE A 27 -7.10 -14.16 -2.33
C PHE A 27 -6.77 -15.52 -1.76
N GLU A 28 -6.77 -16.56 -2.57
CA GLU A 28 -6.46 -17.91 -2.10
C GLU A 28 -5.04 -18.00 -1.55
N ARG A 29 -4.07 -17.37 -2.23
CA ARG A 29 -2.70 -17.24 -1.73
C ARG A 29 -2.67 -16.45 -0.42
N ILE A 30 -3.28 -15.26 -0.40
CA ILE A 30 -3.27 -14.37 0.79
C ILE A 30 -3.87 -15.07 2.01
N ILE A 31 -5.03 -15.71 1.85
CA ILE A 31 -5.71 -16.46 2.91
C ILE A 31 -4.86 -17.67 3.34
N SER A 32 -4.20 -18.35 2.40
CA SER A 32 -3.29 -19.46 2.72
C SER A 32 -2.10 -18.98 3.56
N ASP A 33 -1.46 -17.88 3.17
CA ASP A 33 -0.33 -17.29 3.89
C ASP A 33 -0.75 -16.88 5.31
N MET A 34 -1.92 -16.25 5.46
CA MET A 34 -2.47 -15.87 6.76
C MET A 34 -2.74 -17.07 7.68
N ARG A 35 -3.28 -18.17 7.13
CA ARG A 35 -3.51 -19.42 7.89
C ARG A 35 -2.22 -20.03 8.42
N LEU A 36 -1.15 -19.99 7.63
CA LEU A 36 0.15 -20.53 8.04
C LEU A 36 0.74 -19.75 9.22
N VAL A 37 0.47 -18.46 9.30
CA VAL A 37 0.94 -17.58 10.39
C VAL A 37 -0.04 -17.55 11.57
N GLY A 38 -1.21 -18.19 11.46
CA GLY A 38 -2.21 -18.27 12.52
C GLY A 38 -3.04 -17.00 12.71
N TYR A 39 -3.14 -16.14 11.69
CA TYR A 39 -3.98 -14.95 11.75
C TYR A 39 -5.47 -15.31 11.68
N GLU A 40 -6.28 -14.54 12.42
CA GLU A 40 -7.73 -14.54 12.24
C GLU A 40 -8.07 -14.04 10.83
N ILE A 41 -8.94 -14.76 10.13
CA ILE A 41 -9.29 -14.43 8.75
C ILE A 41 -10.57 -13.59 8.76
N ASN A 42 -10.40 -12.28 8.63
CA ASN A 42 -11.48 -11.30 8.50
C ASN A 42 -11.10 -10.23 7.46
N ALA A 43 -12.06 -9.41 7.05
CA ALA A 43 -11.87 -8.37 6.03
C ALA A 43 -10.66 -7.46 6.35
N PHE A 44 -10.59 -7.01 7.60
CA PHE A 44 -9.53 -6.11 8.06
C PHE A 44 -8.14 -6.72 7.93
N ASN A 45 -7.94 -7.95 8.41
CA ASN A 45 -6.65 -8.63 8.38
C ASN A 45 -6.23 -8.97 6.94
N VAL A 46 -7.19 -9.25 6.05
CA VAL A 46 -6.89 -9.45 4.62
C VAL A 46 -6.45 -8.15 3.95
N VAL A 47 -7.14 -7.03 4.20
CA VAL A 47 -6.70 -5.70 3.74
C VAL A 47 -5.31 -5.39 4.29
N HIS A 48 -5.10 -5.60 5.58
CA HIS A 48 -3.83 -5.36 6.25
C HIS A 48 -2.70 -6.13 5.56
N GLN A 49 -2.91 -7.42 5.28
CA GLN A 49 -1.92 -8.24 4.58
C GLN A 49 -1.63 -7.73 3.16
N ILE A 50 -2.66 -7.35 2.41
CA ILE A 50 -2.50 -6.76 1.06
C ILE A 50 -1.71 -5.44 1.12
N MET A 51 -2.02 -4.59 2.10
CA MET A 51 -1.32 -3.32 2.32
C MET A 51 0.14 -3.56 2.71
N LEU A 52 0.42 -4.48 3.64
CA LEU A 52 1.79 -4.82 4.03
C LEU A 52 2.66 -5.26 2.85
N GLU A 53 2.12 -6.09 1.96
CA GLU A 53 2.84 -6.51 0.74
C GLU A 53 3.16 -5.31 -0.17
N GLN A 54 2.24 -4.36 -0.30
CA GLN A 54 2.45 -3.13 -1.08
C GLN A 54 3.50 -2.22 -0.43
N LEU A 55 3.43 -2.04 0.89
CA LEU A 55 4.39 -1.21 1.65
C LEU A 55 5.82 -1.81 1.58
N ASP A 56 5.95 -3.13 1.70
CA ASP A 56 7.22 -3.83 1.52
C ASP A 56 7.79 -3.66 0.11
N ALA A 57 6.94 -3.75 -0.93
CA ALA A 57 7.36 -3.50 -2.30
C ALA A 57 7.87 -2.06 -2.50
N MET A 58 7.20 -1.07 -1.91
CA MET A 58 7.63 0.34 -1.94
C MET A 58 8.96 0.55 -1.22
N LEU A 59 9.13 -0.03 -0.03
CA LEU A 59 10.38 0.04 0.72
C LEU A 59 11.54 -0.61 -0.03
N LYS A 60 11.33 -1.78 -0.64
CA LYS A 60 12.35 -2.42 -1.48
C LYS A 60 12.73 -1.56 -2.68
N PHE A 61 11.76 -0.90 -3.31
CA PHE A 61 12.04 0.02 -4.42
C PHE A 61 12.83 1.24 -3.95
N LYS A 62 12.41 1.90 -2.86
CA LYS A 62 13.16 2.99 -2.22
C LYS A 62 14.58 2.54 -1.88
N GLY A 63 14.74 1.40 -1.21
CA GLY A 63 16.03 0.87 -0.75
C GLY A 63 17.02 0.69 -1.90
N LYS A 64 16.56 0.20 -3.06
CA LYS A 64 17.40 0.08 -4.26
C LYS A 64 17.91 1.44 -4.77
N ILE A 65 17.07 2.47 -4.70
CA ILE A 65 17.48 3.83 -5.11
C ILE A 65 18.53 4.37 -4.14
N ILE A 66 18.28 4.22 -2.83
CA ILE A 66 19.21 4.68 -1.79
C ILE A 66 20.55 3.96 -1.90
N GLU A 67 20.55 2.64 -2.02
CA GLU A 67 21.77 1.83 -2.17
C GLU A 67 22.60 2.27 -3.39
N PHE A 68 21.94 2.54 -4.51
CA PHE A 68 22.61 3.01 -5.73
C PHE A 68 23.19 4.42 -5.58
N ALA A 69 22.42 5.34 -5.01
CA ALA A 69 22.77 6.76 -4.96
C ALA A 69 23.69 7.14 -3.79
N MET A 70 23.73 6.34 -2.72
CA MET A 70 24.44 6.67 -1.48
C MET A 70 25.94 6.91 -1.65
N ASN A 71 26.56 6.25 -2.63
CA ASN A 71 28.00 6.38 -2.93
C ASN A 71 28.32 7.43 -4.00
N LEU A 72 27.33 8.16 -4.51
CA LEU A 72 27.54 9.23 -5.49
C LEU A 72 27.83 10.55 -4.77
N GLU A 73 28.88 11.26 -5.20
CA GLU A 73 29.20 12.58 -4.66
C GLU A 73 28.09 13.61 -4.93
N ASN A 74 27.39 13.49 -6.07
CA ASN A 74 26.29 14.36 -6.49
C ASN A 74 24.91 13.68 -6.38
N ARG A 75 24.70 12.83 -5.36
CA ARG A 75 23.49 12.01 -5.20
C ARG A 75 22.16 12.78 -5.29
N ASP A 76 22.11 14.00 -4.75
CA ASP A 76 20.89 14.81 -4.78
C ASP A 76 20.54 15.24 -6.20
N ASP A 77 21.51 15.71 -6.99
CA ASP A 77 21.30 16.12 -8.37
C ASP A 77 20.94 14.92 -9.24
N PHE A 78 21.63 13.80 -9.07
CA PHE A 78 21.30 12.55 -9.75
C PHE A 78 19.85 12.12 -9.48
N CYS A 79 19.42 12.16 -8.22
CA CYS A 79 18.06 11.78 -7.86
C CYS A 79 17.02 12.74 -8.45
N ARG A 80 17.30 14.06 -8.46
CA ARG A 80 16.41 15.05 -9.08
C ARG A 80 16.26 14.84 -10.57
N GLU A 81 17.36 14.58 -11.27
CA GLU A 81 17.34 14.34 -12.72
C GLU A 81 16.61 13.04 -13.09
N LYS A 82 16.85 11.96 -12.33
CA LYS A 82 16.33 10.63 -12.67
C LYS A 82 14.93 10.36 -12.14
N TYR A 83 14.62 10.84 -10.94
CA TYR A 83 13.38 10.55 -10.22
C TYR A 83 12.51 11.78 -9.99
N GLY A 84 12.99 12.99 -10.30
CA GLY A 84 12.25 14.23 -10.09
C GLY A 84 12.21 14.72 -8.63
N ILE A 85 13.00 14.09 -7.74
CA ILE A 85 12.98 14.34 -6.29
C ILE A 85 14.38 14.20 -5.71
N SER A 86 14.71 14.96 -4.65
CA SER A 86 16.03 14.90 -4.03
C SER A 86 16.29 13.57 -3.31
N PHE A 87 17.57 13.21 -3.14
CA PHE A 87 17.94 12.01 -2.37
C PHE A 87 17.43 12.14 -0.94
N LYS A 88 17.58 13.33 -0.33
CA LYS A 88 17.08 13.61 1.02
C LYS A 88 15.58 13.34 1.16
N ASP A 89 14.77 13.78 0.19
CA ASP A 89 13.33 13.59 0.27
C ASP A 89 12.96 12.12 0.05
N ILE A 90 13.63 11.40 -0.85
CA ILE A 90 13.47 9.94 -1.02
C ILE A 90 13.79 9.22 0.28
N ASP A 91 14.92 9.56 0.92
CA ASP A 91 15.38 8.95 2.16
C ASP A 91 14.41 9.20 3.33
N ALA A 92 13.73 10.35 3.34
CA ALA A 92 12.73 10.71 4.35
C ALA A 92 11.37 10.00 4.20
N LEU A 93 11.10 9.33 3.08
CA LEU A 93 9.85 8.58 2.88
C LEU A 93 9.87 7.29 3.70
N ASP A 94 8.88 7.08 4.55
CA ASP A 94 8.73 5.85 5.32
C ASP A 94 7.33 5.25 5.11
N PRO A 95 7.12 4.50 4.02
CA PRO A 95 5.80 3.97 3.67
C PRO A 95 5.12 3.18 4.79
N GLN A 96 5.89 2.52 5.67
CA GLN A 96 5.34 1.73 6.79
C GLN A 96 4.67 2.58 7.87
N HIS A 97 5.16 3.81 8.08
CA HIS A 97 4.66 4.71 9.13
C HIS A 97 3.90 5.91 8.56
N ASP A 98 4.13 6.25 7.29
CA ASP A 98 3.50 7.38 6.63
C ASP A 98 2.13 7.01 6.02
N ILE A 99 1.84 5.74 5.75
CA ILE A 99 0.61 5.30 5.07
C ILE A 99 -0.28 4.51 6.02
N GLU A 100 -1.54 4.93 6.10
CA GLU A 100 -2.63 4.23 6.78
C GLU A 100 -3.71 3.79 5.79
N PHE A 101 -4.60 2.92 6.27
CA PHE A 101 -5.78 2.49 5.52
C PHE A 101 -6.99 2.36 6.43
N ASP A 102 -8.16 2.44 5.82
CA ASP A 102 -9.45 2.22 6.47
C ASP A 102 -10.43 1.52 5.53
N ILE A 103 -11.43 0.85 6.09
CA ILE A 103 -12.53 0.21 5.35
C ILE A 103 -13.79 1.03 5.61
N LYS A 104 -14.18 1.89 4.66
CA LYS A 104 -15.37 2.73 4.76
C LYS A 104 -16.41 2.34 3.71
N SER A 105 -17.63 2.07 4.15
CA SER A 105 -18.78 1.77 3.28
C SER A 105 -18.49 0.69 2.23
N GLY A 106 -17.78 -0.38 2.64
CA GLY A 106 -17.39 -1.46 1.74
C GLY A 106 -16.37 -1.06 0.69
N LYS A 107 -15.53 -0.05 0.96
CA LYS A 107 -14.36 0.29 0.14
C LYS A 107 -13.14 0.46 1.02
N VAL A 108 -12.01 -0.02 0.52
CA VAL A 108 -10.73 0.21 1.18
C VAL A 108 -10.15 1.52 0.67
N ILE A 109 -9.91 2.44 1.59
CA ILE A 109 -9.19 3.68 1.34
C ILE A 109 -7.82 3.60 1.99
N PHE A 110 -6.81 4.18 1.35
CA PHE A 110 -5.50 4.38 1.96
C PHE A 110 -5.06 5.83 1.76
N TYR A 111 -4.28 6.33 2.70
CA TYR A 111 -3.96 7.75 2.78
C TYR A 111 -2.67 7.97 3.56
N LEU A 112 -2.09 9.16 3.43
CA LEU A 112 -0.96 9.56 4.26
C LEU A 112 -1.44 10.01 5.63
N THR A 113 -0.70 9.64 6.69
CA THR A 113 -0.94 10.15 8.04
C THR A 113 -0.86 11.68 8.06
N ALA A 114 -1.50 12.30 9.05
CA ALA A 114 -1.49 13.76 9.18
C ALA A 114 -0.06 14.31 9.29
N GLU A 115 0.83 13.57 9.96
CA GLU A 115 2.24 13.89 10.10
C GLU A 115 2.99 13.77 8.78
N ALA A 116 2.59 12.86 7.89
CA ALA A 116 3.21 12.63 6.58
C ALA A 116 2.58 13.43 5.43
N ALA A 117 1.49 14.17 5.67
CA ALA A 117 0.78 14.94 4.63
C ALA A 117 1.72 15.89 3.86
N HIS A 118 2.68 16.52 4.54
CA HIS A 118 3.68 17.38 3.91
C HIS A 118 4.61 16.65 2.91
N LYS A 119 4.67 15.32 2.95
CA LYS A 119 5.44 14.46 2.04
C LYS A 119 4.62 14.00 0.83
N GLU A 120 3.35 14.39 0.70
CA GLU A 120 2.46 13.87 -0.34
C GLU A 120 3.00 14.08 -1.76
N SER A 121 3.52 15.27 -2.04
CA SER A 121 4.14 15.55 -3.34
C SER A 121 5.31 14.61 -3.63
N ALA A 122 6.07 14.22 -2.61
CA ALA A 122 7.19 13.31 -2.76
C ALA A 122 6.72 11.87 -3.03
N TYR A 123 5.69 11.42 -2.31
CA TYR A 123 5.04 10.14 -2.56
C TYR A 123 4.48 10.04 -3.97
N MET A 124 3.79 11.07 -4.45
CA MET A 124 3.21 11.07 -5.79
C MET A 124 4.29 11.12 -6.88
N THR A 125 5.37 11.86 -6.68
CA THR A 125 6.48 11.86 -7.65
C THR A 125 7.11 10.48 -7.78
N LEU A 126 7.37 9.79 -6.65
CA LEU A 126 8.12 8.54 -6.67
C LEU A 126 7.25 7.29 -6.91
N PHE A 127 6.04 7.27 -6.34
CA PHE A 127 5.22 6.07 -6.23
C PHE A 127 3.88 6.14 -6.96
N LYS A 128 3.50 7.25 -7.63
CA LYS A 128 2.19 7.35 -8.31
C LYS A 128 1.88 6.18 -9.23
N LYS A 129 2.84 5.76 -10.05
CA LYS A 129 2.66 4.60 -10.94
C LYS A 129 2.40 3.30 -10.16
N SER A 130 3.04 3.14 -9.01
CA SER A 130 2.81 1.98 -8.14
C SER A 130 1.44 2.05 -7.48
N PHE A 131 1.01 3.23 -7.01
CA PHE A 131 -0.34 3.43 -6.47
C PHE A 131 -1.39 3.14 -7.54
N ASP A 132 -1.26 3.69 -8.74
CA ASP A 132 -2.24 3.47 -9.83
C ASP A 132 -2.37 1.99 -10.20
N ALA A 133 -1.25 1.28 -10.26
CA ALA A 133 -1.24 -0.16 -10.50
C ALA A 133 -1.88 -0.93 -9.34
N PHE A 134 -1.63 -0.51 -8.11
CA PHE A 134 -2.20 -1.12 -6.90
C PHE A 134 -3.71 -0.89 -6.80
N GLU A 135 -4.19 0.34 -6.99
CA GLU A 135 -5.61 0.70 -7.04
C GLU A 135 -6.33 -0.09 -8.13
N LYS A 136 -5.77 -0.14 -9.35
CA LYS A 136 -6.33 -0.94 -10.44
C LYS A 136 -6.38 -2.43 -10.13
N LYS A 137 -5.36 -2.95 -9.43
CA LYS A 137 -5.28 -4.37 -9.08
C LYS A 137 -6.24 -4.74 -7.97
N THR A 138 -6.43 -3.89 -6.97
CA THR A 138 -7.12 -4.25 -5.72
C THR A 138 -8.51 -3.66 -5.62
N GLY A 139 -8.82 -2.60 -6.37
CA GLY A 139 -10.01 -1.78 -6.20
C GLY A 139 -9.92 -0.81 -5.02
N PHE A 140 -8.77 -0.73 -4.34
CA PHE A 140 -8.54 0.22 -3.25
C PHE A 140 -8.36 1.61 -3.84
N SER A 141 -8.58 2.65 -3.04
CA SER A 141 -8.42 4.04 -3.49
C SER A 141 -7.57 4.86 -2.56
N TYR A 142 -6.62 5.60 -3.13
CA TYR A 142 -5.88 6.62 -2.42
C TYR A 142 -6.77 7.86 -2.22
N THR A 143 -6.72 8.44 -1.01
CA THR A 143 -7.28 9.76 -0.75
C THR A 143 -6.25 10.65 -0.08
N SER A 144 -6.22 11.93 -0.47
CA SER A 144 -5.56 12.97 0.31
C SER A 144 -6.48 13.33 1.49
N VAL A 145 -5.90 13.66 2.65
CA VAL A 145 -6.61 14.01 3.89
C VAL A 145 -6.50 15.50 4.13
#